data_AF-M1W4Y8-F1
#
_entry.id   AF-M1W4Y8-F1
#
_cell.length_a   1.000
_cell.length_b   1.000
_cell.length_c   1.000
_cell.angle_alpha   90.00
_cell.angle_beta   90.00
_cell.angle_gamma   90.00
#
_symmetry.space_group_name_H-M   'P 1'
#
loop_
_entity.id
_entity.type
_entity.pdbx_description
1 polymer ?
#
loop_
_entity_poly.entity_id
_entity_poly.type
_entity_poly.pdbx_seq_one_letter_code
_entity_poly.pdbx_strand_id
1 'polypeptide(L)'
;MNILDEDKALHFSLLRLQLVELIRSCNDVGDVGPALKFATEQLGPRAPTNPKFLEDLERTMALLLFPPNALEPQLAALLDPELRRSAADSVNKAILEKLSTRREAAIRHLVKLRAWAEETAREKFVSLPASLDIGLHDDDDMHEENASI
;
A
#
# COMPACT_ATOMS: atom_id res chain seq x y z
N MET A 1 13.20 3.95 -1.86
CA MET A 1 12.47 4.39 -0.65
C MET A 1 11.30 3.45 -0.49
N ASN A 2 11.36 2.61 0.53
CA ASN A 2 10.37 1.55 0.76
C ASN A 2 9.07 2.20 1.22
N ILE A 3 7.92 1.76 0.73
CA ILE A 3 6.61 2.36 1.09
C ILE A 3 6.35 2.36 2.60
N LEU A 4 7.00 1.42 3.29
CA LEU A 4 6.99 1.22 4.74
C LEU A 4 7.74 2.29 5.53
N ASP A 5 8.70 2.98 4.93
CA ASP A 5 9.47 4.05 5.60
C ASP A 5 8.70 5.38 5.60
N GLU A 6 7.86 5.60 4.59
CA GLU A 6 7.06 6.82 4.44
C GLU A 6 5.75 6.76 5.22
N ASP A 7 5.13 5.57 5.36
CA ASP A 7 3.91 5.36 6.15
C ASP A 7 4.19 4.57 7.44
N LYS A 8 4.51 5.34 8.50
CA LYS A 8 4.76 4.80 9.84
C LYS A 8 3.56 4.06 10.44
N ALA A 9 2.33 4.43 10.06
CA ALA A 9 1.11 3.81 10.57
C ALA A 9 0.86 2.44 9.92
N LEU A 10 1.05 2.34 8.60
CA LEU A 10 1.02 1.08 7.88
C LEU A 10 2.10 0.13 8.40
N HIS A 11 3.32 0.63 8.54
CA HIS A 11 4.42 -0.19 9.02
C HIS A 11 4.21 -0.72 10.44
N PHE A 12 3.69 0.11 11.35
CA PHE A 12 3.32 -0.33 12.70
C PHE A 12 2.21 -1.40 12.66
N SER A 13 1.18 -1.20 11.84
CA SER A 13 0.06 -2.15 11.70
C SER A 13 0.52 -3.53 11.23
N LEU A 14 1.50 -3.57 10.32
CA LEU A 14 2.12 -4.82 9.85
C LEU A 14 2.95 -5.52 10.91
N LEU A 15 3.75 -4.77 11.67
CA LEU A 15 4.50 -5.34 12.79
C LEU A 15 3.56 -5.88 13.87
N ARG A 16 2.45 -5.19 14.15
CA ARG A 16 1.42 -5.66 15.07
C ARG A 16 0.78 -6.96 14.58
N LEU A 17 0.45 -7.07 13.29
CA LEU A 17 -0.07 -8.30 12.72
C LEU A 17 0.95 -9.45 12.85
N GLN A 18 2.23 -9.19 12.57
CA GLN A 18 3.28 -10.19 12.76
C GLN A 18 3.38 -10.65 14.21
N LEU A 19 3.27 -9.73 15.17
CA LEU A 19 3.23 -10.07 16.59
C LEU A 19 2.03 -10.96 16.93
N VAL A 20 0.83 -10.67 16.40
CA VAL A 20 -0.36 -11.51 16.59
C VAL A 20 -0.13 -12.94 16.06
N GLU A 21 0.46 -13.10 14.87
CA GLU A 21 0.74 -14.43 14.31
C GLU A 21 1.82 -15.19 15.11
N LEU A 22 2.82 -14.46 15.64
CA LEU A 22 3.79 -15.04 16.57
C LEU A 22 3.11 -15.51 17.85
N ILE A 23 2.23 -14.70 18.44
CA ILE A 23 1.47 -15.07 19.65
C ILE A 23 0.62 -16.32 19.40
N ARG A 24 -0.05 -16.43 18.25
CA ARG A 24 -0.79 -17.65 17.87
C ARG A 24 0.11 -18.87 17.84
N SER A 25 1.27 -18.77 17.18
CA SER A 25 2.24 -19.85 17.09
C SER A 25 2.83 -20.24 18.47
N CYS A 26 3.05 -19.24 19.34
CA CYS A 26 3.52 -19.43 20.70
C CYS A 26 2.50 -20.13 21.59
N ASN A 27 1.19 -19.87 21.40
CA ASN A 27 0.13 -20.55 22.17
C ASN A 27 0.05 -22.06 21.88
N ASP A 28 0.44 -22.49 20.68
CA ASP A 28 0.47 -23.91 20.32
C ASP A 28 1.70 -24.64 20.88
N VAL A 29 2.84 -23.95 20.95
CA VAL A 29 4.15 -24.53 21.35
C VAL A 29 4.47 -24.30 22.84
N GLY A 30 3.82 -23.32 23.48
CA GLY A 30 4.04 -22.93 24.87
C GLY A 30 5.26 -22.05 25.13
N ASP A 31 5.98 -21.62 24.08
CA ASP A 31 7.14 -20.73 24.19
C ASP A 31 6.82 -19.32 23.68
N VAL A 32 6.72 -18.37 24.60
CA VAL A 32 6.42 -16.94 24.34
C VAL A 32 7.67 -16.09 24.06
N GLY A 33 8.88 -16.64 24.23
CA GLY A 33 10.14 -15.93 24.06
C GLY A 33 10.29 -15.23 22.71
N PRO A 34 9.97 -15.87 21.57
CA PRO A 34 10.05 -15.24 20.25
C PRO A 34 9.13 -14.02 20.10
N ALA A 35 7.89 -14.10 20.60
CA ALA A 35 6.93 -13.00 20.54
C ALA A 35 7.39 -11.80 21.39
N LEU A 36 7.88 -12.07 22.61
CA LEU A 36 8.42 -11.04 23.51
C LEU A 36 9.66 -10.34 22.93
N LYS A 37 10.59 -11.11 22.36
CA LYS A 37 11.77 -10.56 21.71
C LYS A 37 11.37 -9.64 20.56
N PHE A 38 10.47 -10.11 19.70
CA PHE A 38 9.99 -9.33 18.56
C PHE A 38 9.27 -8.04 18.99
N ALA A 39 8.38 -8.11 19.98
CA ALA A 39 7.70 -6.94 20.52
C ALA A 39 8.69 -5.89 21.05
N THR A 40 9.73 -6.34 21.77
CA THR A 40 10.73 -5.45 22.37
C THR A 40 11.64 -4.81 21.32
N GLU A 41 12.11 -5.58 20.34
CA GLU A 41 13.06 -5.09 19.32
C GLU A 41 12.38 -4.22 18.25
N GLN A 42 11.17 -4.59 17.82
CA GLN A 42 10.52 -3.98 16.65
C GLN A 42 9.42 -2.98 17.03
N LEU A 43 8.54 -3.31 17.99
CA LEU A 43 7.42 -2.45 18.39
C LEU A 43 7.79 -1.48 19.52
N GLY A 44 8.66 -1.90 20.45
CA GLY A 44 9.07 -1.10 21.61
C GLY A 44 9.57 0.31 21.27
N PRO A 45 10.53 0.48 20.34
CA PRO A 45 11.02 1.80 19.95
C PRO A 45 9.98 2.70 19.26
N ARG A 46 8.89 2.10 18.73
CA ARG A 46 7.90 2.79 17.89
C ARG A 46 6.61 3.11 18.62
N ALA A 47 6.24 2.31 19.61
CA ALA A 47 5.06 2.50 20.45
C ALA A 47 4.94 3.90 21.07
N PRO A 48 5.99 4.53 21.64
CA PRO A 48 5.86 5.86 22.25
C PRO A 48 5.69 7.00 21.22
N THR A 49 5.83 6.71 19.92
CA THR A 49 5.71 7.73 18.87
C THR A 49 4.25 8.18 18.66
N ASN A 50 3.27 7.34 19.02
CA ASN A 50 1.85 7.64 18.88
C ASN A 50 1.06 6.94 20.01
N PRO A 51 0.22 7.66 20.78
CA PRO A 51 -0.57 7.05 21.86
C PRO A 51 -1.44 5.89 21.38
N LYS A 52 -1.94 5.93 20.14
CA LYS A 52 -2.71 4.82 19.55
C LYS A 52 -1.86 3.56 19.36
N PHE A 53 -0.58 3.70 19.00
CA PHE A 53 0.32 2.55 18.86
C PHE A 53 0.60 1.89 20.20
N LEU A 54 0.72 2.70 21.25
CA LEU A 54 0.89 2.18 22.61
C LEU A 54 -0.34 1.37 23.04
N GLU A 55 -1.53 1.92 22.89
CA GLU A 55 -2.80 1.24 23.21
C GLU A 55 -2.96 -0.07 22.41
N ASP A 56 -2.64 -0.04 21.12
CA ASP A 56 -2.68 -1.21 20.25
C ASP A 56 -1.64 -2.27 20.63
N LEU A 57 -0.45 -1.86 21.07
CA LEU A 57 0.58 -2.77 21.58
C LEU A 57 0.15 -3.41 22.90
N GLU A 58 -0.37 -2.62 23.85
CA GLU A 58 -0.88 -3.11 25.13
C GLU A 58 -1.97 -4.17 24.95
N ARG A 59 -2.94 -3.91 24.07
CA ARG A 59 -3.98 -4.89 23.71
C ARG A 59 -3.40 -6.17 23.11
N THR A 60 -2.39 -6.04 22.25
CA THR A 60 -1.75 -7.20 21.62
C THR A 60 -0.94 -8.00 22.64
N MET A 61 -0.25 -7.34 23.58
CA MET A 61 0.50 -7.99 24.66
C MET A 61 -0.43 -8.67 25.68
N ALA A 62 -1.64 -8.14 25.88
CA ALA A 62 -2.64 -8.80 26.71
C ALA A 62 -3.01 -10.20 26.20
N LEU A 63 -2.90 -10.47 24.88
CA LEU A 63 -3.13 -11.79 24.30
C LEU A 63 -2.15 -12.87 24.81
N LEU A 64 -0.97 -12.47 25.32
CA LEU A 64 0.00 -13.39 25.94
C LEU A 64 -0.39 -13.76 27.38
N LEU A 65 -1.15 -12.90 28.06
CA LEU A 65 -1.51 -13.05 29.46
C LEU A 65 -2.83 -13.81 29.63
N PHE A 66 -3.75 -13.66 28.67
CA PHE A 66 -5.09 -14.26 28.72
C PHE A 66 -5.18 -15.47 27.80
N PRO A 67 -5.59 -16.65 28.33
CA PRO A 67 -5.80 -17.82 27.49
C PRO A 67 -6.96 -17.61 26.51
N PRO A 68 -6.97 -18.31 25.35
CA PRO A 68 -8.00 -18.23 24.30
C PRO A 68 -9.44 -18.29 24.83
N ASN A 69 -9.63 -18.99 25.95
CA ASN A 69 -10.93 -19.33 26.53
C ASN A 69 -11.50 -18.22 27.42
N ALA A 70 -10.69 -17.21 27.78
CA ALA A 70 -11.04 -16.15 28.72
C ALA A 70 -10.85 -14.74 28.13
N LEU A 71 -10.67 -14.62 26.81
CA LEU A 71 -10.51 -13.31 26.18
C LEU A 71 -11.84 -12.59 26.05
N GLU A 72 -11.81 -11.30 26.35
CA GLU A 72 -12.89 -10.40 25.99
C GLU A 72 -13.09 -10.37 24.46
N PRO A 73 -14.32 -10.16 23.96
CA PRO A 73 -14.63 -10.17 22.53
C PRO A 73 -13.74 -9.23 21.70
N GLN A 74 -13.30 -8.11 22.27
CA GLN A 74 -12.43 -7.13 21.62
C GLN A 74 -11.00 -7.67 21.39
N LEU A 75 -10.48 -8.46 22.32
CA LEU A 75 -9.17 -9.10 22.18
C LEU A 75 -9.29 -10.35 21.29
N ALA A 76 -10.39 -11.10 21.39
CA ALA A 76 -10.67 -12.22 20.51
C ALA A 76 -10.71 -11.82 19.03
N ALA A 77 -11.24 -10.63 18.71
CA ALA A 77 -11.23 -10.07 17.36
C ALA A 77 -9.81 -9.85 16.78
N LEU A 78 -8.80 -9.66 17.64
CA LEU A 78 -7.40 -9.60 17.18
C LEU A 78 -6.89 -10.96 16.70
N LEU A 79 -7.49 -12.06 17.17
CA LEU A 79 -7.19 -13.43 16.73
C LEU A 79 -8.00 -13.85 15.49
N ASP A 80 -8.81 -12.97 14.92
CA ASP A 80 -9.59 -13.25 13.71
C ASP A 80 -8.71 -13.23 12.44
N PRO A 81 -8.92 -14.17 11.49
CA PRO A 81 -8.37 -14.09 10.13
C PRO A 81 -8.64 -12.77 9.39
N GLU A 82 -9.73 -12.07 9.69
CA GLU A 82 -10.10 -10.78 9.10
C GLU A 82 -9.01 -9.71 9.26
N LEU A 83 -8.27 -9.74 10.37
CA LEU A 83 -7.18 -8.80 10.61
C LEU A 83 -6.09 -8.90 9.53
N ARG A 84 -5.80 -10.12 9.05
CA ARG A 84 -4.83 -10.36 7.98
C ARG A 84 -5.34 -9.82 6.65
N ARG A 85 -6.64 -9.97 6.38
CA ARG A 85 -7.28 -9.46 5.16
C ARG A 85 -7.28 -7.94 5.14
N SER A 86 -7.65 -7.29 6.24
CA SER A 86 -7.64 -5.83 6.37
C SER A 86 -6.24 -5.22 6.22
N ALA A 87 -5.22 -5.88 6.76
CA ALA A 87 -3.83 -5.46 6.56
C ALA A 87 -3.40 -5.59 5.09
N ALA A 88 -3.76 -6.69 4.42
CA ALA A 88 -3.50 -6.88 2.99
C ALA A 88 -4.19 -5.80 2.15
N ASP A 89 -5.44 -5.45 2.46
CA ASP A 89 -6.18 -4.38 1.78
C ASP A 89 -5.51 -3.00 1.99
N SER A 90 -5.06 -2.72 3.22
CA SER A 90 -4.35 -1.48 3.56
C SER A 90 -3.02 -1.36 2.82
N VAL A 91 -2.25 -2.46 2.74
CA VAL A 91 -1.01 -2.52 1.96
C VAL A 91 -1.28 -2.34 0.47
N ASN A 92 -2.27 -3.04 -0.08
CA ASN A 92 -2.65 -2.93 -1.49
C ASN A 92 -3.01 -1.48 -1.84
N LYS A 93 -3.80 -0.83 -0.99
CA LYS A 93 -4.17 0.58 -1.17
C LYS A 93 -2.95 1.49 -1.18
N ALA A 94 -2.06 1.36 -0.21
CA ALA A 94 -0.85 2.17 -0.15
C ALA A 94 0.03 1.97 -1.40
N ILE A 95 0.24 0.73 -1.83
CA ILE A 95 1.00 0.40 -3.04
C ILE A 95 0.38 1.07 -4.28
N LEU A 96 -0.94 0.94 -4.44
CA LEU A 96 -1.67 1.55 -5.56
C LEU A 96 -1.55 3.07 -5.55
N GLU A 97 -1.65 3.73 -4.40
CA GLU A 97 -1.50 5.18 -4.28
C GLU A 97 -0.10 5.66 -4.70
N LYS A 98 0.96 4.96 -4.27
CA LYS A 98 2.34 5.31 -4.68
C LYS A 98 2.56 5.09 -6.17
N LEU A 99 2.05 4.00 -6.72
CA LEU A 99 2.14 3.72 -8.15
C LEU A 99 1.34 4.74 -8.98
N SER A 100 0.13 5.11 -8.54
CA SER A 100 -0.68 6.13 -9.20
C SER A 100 0.02 7.49 -9.18
N THR A 101 0.55 7.91 -8.04
CA THR A 101 1.27 9.18 -7.89
C THR A 101 2.45 9.29 -8.86
N ARG A 102 3.25 8.22 -8.97
CA ARG A 102 4.37 8.17 -9.92
C ARG A 102 3.90 8.23 -11.36
N ARG A 103 2.84 7.49 -11.70
CA ARG A 103 2.26 7.47 -13.05
C ARG A 103 1.68 8.83 -13.43
N GLU A 104 0.94 9.48 -12.54
CA GLU A 104 0.40 10.82 -12.76
C GLU A 104 1.51 11.85 -12.99
N ALA A 105 2.58 11.82 -12.19
CA ALA A 105 3.72 12.71 -12.37
C ALA A 105 4.40 12.50 -13.74
N ALA A 106 4.56 11.24 -14.16
CA ALA A 106 5.13 10.89 -15.46
C ALA A 106 4.25 11.37 -16.63
N ILE A 107 2.93 11.16 -16.55
CA ILE A 107 1.98 11.65 -17.56
C ILE A 107 2.04 13.17 -17.66
N ARG A 108 1.99 13.89 -16.53
CA ARG A 108 2.11 15.35 -16.51
C ARG A 108 3.43 15.83 -17.13
N HIS A 109 4.54 15.13 -16.86
CA HIS A 109 5.83 15.45 -17.46
C HIS A 109 5.81 15.23 -18.98
N LEU A 110 5.24 14.12 -19.46
CA LEU A 110 5.15 13.82 -20.89
C LEU A 110 4.29 14.85 -21.64
N VAL A 111 3.16 15.27 -21.06
CA VAL A 111 2.31 16.32 -21.63
C VAL A 111 3.06 17.64 -21.73
N LYS A 112 3.83 18.03 -20.70
CA LYS A 112 4.67 19.24 -20.73
C LYS A 112 5.77 19.14 -21.79
N LEU A 113 6.45 18.00 -21.88
CA LEU A 113 7.51 17.77 -22.85
C LEU A 113 6.97 17.84 -24.28
N ARG A 114 5.78 17.27 -24.51
CA ARG A 114 5.09 17.37 -25.80
C ARG A 114 4.80 18.83 -26.16
N ALA A 115 4.19 19.58 -25.25
CA ALA A 115 3.88 20.99 -25.48
C ALA A 115 5.13 21.83 -25.82
N TRP A 116 6.23 21.59 -25.10
CA TRP A 116 7.53 22.23 -25.36
C TRP A 116 8.10 21.86 -26.74
N ALA A 117 8.02 20.59 -27.13
CA ALA A 117 8.50 20.13 -28.44
C ALA A 117 7.70 20.74 -29.59
N GLU A 118 6.38 20.84 -29.46
CA GLU A 118 5.49 21.47 -30.45
C GLU A 118 5.76 22.97 -30.59
N GLU A 119 5.99 23.68 -29.47
CA GLU A 119 6.39 25.09 -29.48
C GLU A 119 7.74 25.29 -30.17
N THR A 120 8.75 24.52 -29.77
CA THR A 120 10.11 24.58 -30.34
C THR A 120 10.12 24.28 -31.85
N ALA A 121 9.29 23.35 -32.31
CA ALA A 121 9.25 22.99 -33.72
C ALA A 121 8.48 24.03 -34.57
N ARG A 122 7.47 24.70 -33.98
CA ARG A 122 6.80 25.85 -34.60
C ARG A 122 7.73 27.05 -34.75
N GLU A 123 8.59 27.30 -33.76
CA GLU A 123 9.65 28.32 -33.83
C GLU A 123 10.67 28.05 -34.93
N LYS A 124 10.99 26.78 -35.19
CA LYS A 124 11.93 26.34 -36.23
C LYS A 124 11.31 26.23 -37.63
N PHE A 125 10.09 26.73 -37.84
CA PHE A 125 9.33 26.64 -39.09
C PHE A 125 9.15 25.22 -39.64
N VAL A 126 9.17 24.20 -38.76
CA VAL A 126 8.80 22.84 -39.13
C VAL A 126 7.28 22.79 -39.23
N SER A 127 6.74 22.31 -40.36
CA SER A 127 5.30 22.22 -40.56
C SER A 127 4.69 21.14 -39.64
N LEU A 128 4.09 21.57 -38.53
CA LEU A 128 3.25 20.72 -37.70
C LEU A 128 1.76 20.97 -37.96
N PRO A 129 0.91 19.93 -37.91
CA PRO A 129 -0.54 20.10 -37.93
C PRO A 129 -1.01 20.97 -36.76
N ALA A 130 -2.14 21.65 -36.91
CA ALA A 130 -2.73 22.50 -35.85
C ALA A 130 -3.21 21.70 -34.63
N SER A 131 -3.51 20.41 -34.79
CA SER A 131 -3.82 19.47 -33.72
C SER A 131 -3.13 18.15 -34.03
N LEU A 132 -2.34 17.66 -33.09
CA LEU A 132 -1.72 16.34 -33.14
C LEU A 132 -2.46 15.46 -32.11
N ASP A 133 -2.98 14.33 -32.57
CA ASP A 133 -3.69 13.41 -31.67
C ASP A 133 -2.72 12.76 -30.67
N ILE A 134 -3.23 12.42 -29.49
CA ILE A 134 -2.44 11.80 -28.41
C ILE A 134 -2.31 10.28 -28.63
N GLY A 135 -3.05 9.69 -29.59
CA GLY A 135 -2.96 8.26 -29.92
C GLY A 135 -3.38 7.35 -28.76
N LEU A 136 -4.33 7.81 -27.93
CA LEU A 136 -4.91 7.04 -26.82
C LEU A 136 -6.21 6.32 -27.22
N HIS A 137 -6.62 6.46 -28.48
CA HIS A 137 -7.70 5.70 -29.06
C HIS A 137 -7.09 4.41 -29.63
N ASP A 138 -7.60 3.24 -29.21
CA ASP A 138 -7.31 1.99 -29.91
C ASP A 138 -7.81 2.17 -31.34
N ASP A 139 -6.92 2.00 -32.32
CA ASP A 139 -7.22 2.03 -33.74
C ASP A 139 -8.13 0.82 -34.10
N ASP A 140 -9.40 0.84 -33.70
CA ASP A 140 -10.39 -0.18 -34.06
C ASP A 140 -11.34 0.28 -35.18
N ASP A 141 -11.07 1.43 -35.81
CA ASP A 141 -11.84 1.94 -36.96
C ASP A 141 -11.01 1.94 -38.26
N MET A 142 -10.41 0.80 -38.60
CA MET A 142 -10.09 0.49 -40.00
C MET A 142 -10.55 -0.92 -40.34
N HIS A 143 -11.73 -1.03 -40.95
CA HIS A 143 -11.99 -1.69 -42.25
C HIS A 143 -13.46 -2.11 -42.40
N GLU A 144 -14.31 -1.20 -42.90
CA GLU A 144 -15.57 -1.47 -43.62
C GLU A 144 -15.99 -0.11 -44.21
N GLU A 145 -16.26 0.14 -45.49
CA GLU A 145 -16.60 -0.67 -46.65
C GLU A 145 -15.91 -0.07 -47.89
N ASN A 146 -15.21 -0.90 -48.65
CA ASN A 146 -15.00 -0.67 -50.09
C ASN A 146 -15.31 -1.98 -50.79
N ALA A 147 -16.61 -2.29 -50.91
CA ALA A 147 -17.10 -3.29 -51.84
C ALA A 147 -18.59 -3.07 -52.11
N SER A 148 -18.92 -2.31 -53.15
CA SER A 148 -19.81 -2.79 -54.21
C SER A 148 -19.73 -1.91 -55.44
N ILE A 149 -19.58 -2.60 -56.55
CA ILE A 149 -19.53 -2.17 -57.95
C ILE A 149 -20.87 -1.59 -58.38
#